data_AF-A0A9E4FBA3-F1
#
_entry.id   AF-A0A9E4FBA3-F1
#
_cell.length_a   1.000
_cell.length_b   1.000
_cell.length_c   1.000
_cell.angle_alpha   90.00
_cell.angle_beta   90.00
_cell.angle_gamma   90.00
#
_symmetry.space_group_name_H-M   'P 1'
#
loop_
_entity.id
_entity.type
_entity.pdbx_description
1 polymer ?
#
loop_
_entity_poly.entity_id
_entity_poly.type
_entity_poly.pdbx_seq_one_letter_code
_entity_poly.pdbx_strand_id
1 'polypeptide(L)'
;MYDSQCSWCLEDYADSVDGFCWFCRQVNESEADASHKSELTGWLDNLSPDDPLCYVYVLATDEGSYVGHTADLERRVREHHVGRVKSTAGTNPSLVWDRLMLTRAHADACERVLKTLRDHDKNVFYYLTRVGPQEWTGLGNVAEREQLRLEREQRNAELLEQLNREQGQRAEQLRLEREQSQRAREGRSRELAEQRRDRVEQLRNRQEQEDASSGKHLLLWASLLMVVLVLTFTLAFCGTT
;
A
#
# COMPACT_ATOMS: atom_id res chain seq x y z
N MET A 1 -18.49 7.42 50.80
CA MET A 1 -19.77 6.79 50.39
C MET A 1 -20.33 7.64 49.27
N TYR A 2 -19.98 7.34 48.03
CA TYR A 2 -20.59 7.94 46.86
C TYR A 2 -21.68 7.00 46.37
N ASP A 3 -22.92 7.43 46.53
CA ASP A 3 -24.11 6.80 46.00
C ASP A 3 -24.14 7.10 44.49
N SER A 4 -23.77 6.10 43.67
CA SER A 4 -23.66 6.22 42.22
C SER A 4 -24.74 5.39 41.55
N GLN A 5 -25.98 5.84 41.69
CA GLN A 5 -27.09 5.33 40.88
C GLN A 5 -26.95 5.91 39.47
N CYS A 6 -26.28 5.16 38.59
CA CYS A 6 -26.32 5.41 37.16
C CYS A 6 -27.75 5.15 36.66
N SER A 7 -28.45 6.17 36.16
CA SER A 7 -29.84 6.04 35.69
C SER A 7 -30.01 5.14 34.45
N TRP A 8 -28.91 4.59 33.92
CA TRP A 8 -28.87 3.65 32.79
C TRP A 8 -28.65 2.20 33.22
N CYS A 9 -28.38 1.94 34.50
CA CYS A 9 -28.47 0.61 35.06
C CYS A 9 -29.96 0.29 35.28
N LEU A 10 -30.62 -0.25 34.25
CA LEU A 10 -31.91 -0.92 34.44
C LEU A 10 -31.75 -1.93 35.58
N GLU A 11 -32.57 -1.78 36.63
CA GLU A 11 -32.47 -2.49 37.91
C GLU A 11 -32.45 -4.02 37.78
N ASP A 12 -32.86 -4.56 36.63
CA ASP A 12 -32.90 -6.00 36.34
C ASP A 12 -31.58 -6.60 35.81
N TYR A 13 -30.51 -5.81 35.65
CA TYR A 13 -29.22 -6.27 35.10
C TYR A 13 -28.10 -6.39 36.14
N ALA A 14 -28.46 -6.52 37.43
CA ALA A 14 -27.51 -6.61 38.55
C ALA A 14 -26.95 -8.02 38.82
N ASP A 15 -27.40 -9.07 38.12
CA ASP A 15 -27.00 -10.45 38.41
C ASP A 15 -25.75 -10.95 37.65
N SER A 16 -25.04 -10.09 36.92
CA SER A 16 -23.70 -10.42 36.41
C SER A 16 -22.62 -9.96 37.39
N VAL A 17 -22.09 -10.93 38.14
CA VAL A 17 -20.93 -11.04 39.06
C VAL A 17 -20.16 -9.80 39.53
N ASP A 18 -20.08 -8.67 38.81
CA ASP A 18 -19.32 -7.49 39.21
C ASP A 18 -20.08 -6.15 39.16
N GLY A 19 -21.39 -6.10 38.87
CA GLY A 19 -22.22 -4.91 39.11
C GLY A 19 -21.84 -3.62 38.34
N PHE A 20 -20.93 -3.66 37.37
CA PHE A 20 -20.49 -2.48 36.62
C PHE A 20 -21.05 -2.44 35.20
N CYS A 21 -21.79 -1.37 34.89
CA CYS A 21 -22.24 -1.05 33.53
C CYS A 21 -21.02 -0.79 32.62
N TRP A 22 -20.85 -1.63 31.60
CA TRP A 22 -19.77 -1.51 30.61
C TRP A 22 -19.71 -0.13 29.94
N PHE A 23 -20.87 0.52 29.77
CA PHE A 23 -20.97 1.87 29.20
C PHE A 23 -20.33 2.94 30.10
N CYS A 24 -20.46 2.82 31.43
CA CYS A 24 -19.78 3.71 32.37
C CYS A 24 -18.26 3.46 32.41
N ARG A 25 -17.82 2.23 32.08
CA ARG A 25 -16.40 1.86 32.11
C ARG A 25 -15.61 2.44 30.93
N GLN A 26 -16.23 2.58 29.76
CA GLN A 26 -15.55 3.08 28.56
C GLN A 26 -15.46 4.63 28.52
N VAL A 27 -16.38 5.32 29.20
CA VAL A 27 -16.41 6.80 29.24
C VAL A 27 -15.39 7.38 30.24
N ASN A 28 -14.86 6.58 31.17
CA ASN A 28 -13.94 7.03 32.23
C ASN A 28 -12.45 6.67 32.01
N GLU A 29 -12.03 6.37 30.77
CA GLU A 29 -10.62 6.06 30.48
C GLU A 29 -9.65 7.23 30.74
N SER A 30 -10.14 8.49 30.76
CA SER A 30 -9.30 9.66 31.04
C SER A 30 -8.99 9.88 32.52
N GLU A 31 -9.68 9.20 33.45
CA GLU A 31 -9.51 9.36 34.91
C GLU A 31 -9.15 8.06 35.65
N ALA A 32 -9.03 6.93 34.95
CA ALA A 32 -8.71 5.65 35.57
C ALA A 32 -7.30 5.65 36.19
N ASP A 33 -7.23 5.45 37.51
CA ASP A 33 -5.98 5.35 38.25
C ASP A 33 -5.10 4.17 37.80
N ALA A 34 -3.84 4.17 38.22
CA ALA A 34 -2.89 3.09 37.88
C ALA A 34 -3.33 1.71 38.41
N SER A 35 -4.24 1.65 39.38
CA SER A 35 -4.79 0.40 39.93
C SER A 35 -5.73 -0.26 38.92
N HIS A 36 -6.59 0.51 38.26
CA HIS A 36 -7.53 0.02 37.24
C HIS A 36 -6.87 -0.50 35.97
N LYS A 37 -5.70 0.04 35.60
CA LYS A 37 -4.91 -0.50 34.49
C LYS A 37 -4.42 -1.93 34.76
N SER A 38 -4.15 -2.27 36.03
CA SER A 38 -3.71 -3.62 36.42
C SER A 38 -4.83 -4.66 36.34
N GLU A 39 -6.07 -4.27 36.61
CA GLU A 39 -7.25 -5.14 36.43
C GLU A 39 -7.58 -5.38 34.96
N LEU A 40 -7.43 -4.35 34.11
CA LEU A 40 -7.58 -4.48 32.66
C LEU A 40 -6.55 -5.46 32.06
N THR A 41 -5.31 -5.44 32.54
CA THR A 41 -4.30 -6.43 32.14
C THR A 41 -4.61 -7.83 32.66
N GLY A 42 -5.09 -7.96 33.91
CA GLY A 42 -5.51 -9.26 34.45
C GLY A 42 -6.70 -9.88 33.71
N TRP A 43 -7.54 -9.07 33.05
CA TRP A 43 -8.63 -9.57 32.21
C TRP A 43 -8.14 -10.07 30.85
N LEU A 44 -7.14 -9.40 30.25
CA LEU A 44 -6.46 -9.87 29.04
C LEU A 44 -5.73 -11.19 29.27
N ASP A 45 -5.18 -11.38 30.48
CA ASP A 45 -4.48 -12.61 30.88
C ASP A 45 -5.41 -13.81 31.13
N ASN A 46 -6.71 -13.57 31.31
CA ASN A 46 -7.74 -14.61 31.48
C ASN A 46 -8.50 -14.93 30.18
N LEU A 47 -8.14 -14.31 29.06
CA LEU A 47 -8.67 -14.69 27.76
C LEU A 47 -8.17 -16.09 27.43
N SER A 48 -9.10 -17.03 27.26
CA SER A 48 -8.76 -18.31 26.66
C SER A 48 -8.11 -18.02 25.30
N PRO A 49 -6.85 -18.41 25.07
CA PRO A 49 -6.17 -18.16 23.79
C PRO A 49 -6.88 -18.85 22.61
N ASP A 50 -7.81 -19.76 22.91
CA ASP A 50 -8.61 -20.51 21.94
C ASP A 50 -9.93 -19.83 21.55
N ASP A 51 -10.32 -18.72 22.19
CA ASP A 51 -11.54 -18.00 21.81
C ASP A 51 -11.31 -17.18 20.54
N PRO A 52 -12.01 -17.48 19.42
CA PRO A 52 -11.78 -16.78 18.16
C PRO A 52 -12.32 -15.34 18.25
N LEU A 53 -11.56 -14.40 17.68
CA LEU A 53 -12.01 -13.03 17.45
C LEU A 53 -13.37 -13.03 16.75
N CYS A 54 -14.27 -12.16 17.19
CA CYS A 54 -15.63 -12.08 16.67
C CYS A 54 -15.98 -10.65 16.27
N TYR A 55 -16.60 -10.48 15.11
CA TYR A 55 -17.18 -9.22 14.66
C TYR A 55 -18.61 -9.09 15.17
N VAL A 56 -18.98 -7.92 15.68
CA VAL A 56 -20.38 -7.47 15.81
C VAL A 56 -20.65 -6.55 14.63
N TYR A 57 -21.79 -6.71 13.97
CA TYR A 57 -22.11 -5.95 12.76
C TYR A 57 -23.57 -5.54 12.70
N VAL A 58 -23.82 -4.47 11.95
CA VAL A 58 -25.14 -3.95 11.62
C VAL A 58 -25.31 -3.89 10.11
N LEU A 59 -26.40 -4.49 9.63
CA LEU A 59 -26.84 -4.41 8.24
C LEU A 59 -28.06 -3.49 8.15
N ALA A 60 -28.08 -2.57 7.19
CA ALA A 60 -29.28 -1.85 6.81
C ALA A 60 -30.05 -2.65 5.76
N THR A 61 -31.36 -2.82 5.98
CA THR A 61 -32.31 -3.46 5.06
C THR A 61 -33.44 -2.51 4.73
N ASP A 62 -34.24 -2.84 3.72
CA ASP A 62 -35.44 -2.05 3.37
C ASP A 62 -36.46 -2.00 4.51
N GLU A 63 -36.44 -3.02 5.39
CA GLU A 63 -37.34 -3.15 6.53
C GLU A 63 -36.76 -2.59 7.84
N GLY A 64 -35.49 -2.16 7.86
CA GLY A 64 -34.86 -1.57 9.04
C GLY A 64 -33.38 -1.92 9.20
N SER A 65 -33.00 -2.38 10.40
CA SER A 65 -31.61 -2.73 10.72
C SER A 65 -31.51 -4.09 11.39
N TYR A 66 -30.60 -4.90 10.89
CA TYR A 66 -30.26 -6.21 11.44
C TYR A 66 -28.95 -6.10 12.23
N VAL A 67 -28.92 -6.67 13.44
CA VAL A 67 -27.74 -6.71 14.30
C VAL A 67 -27.37 -8.17 14.54
N GLY A 68 -26.10 -8.51 14.38
CA GLY A 68 -25.59 -9.86 14.68
C GLY A 68 -24.10 -9.85 14.98
N HIS A 69 -23.56 -11.02 15.36
CA HIS A 69 -22.11 -11.24 15.45
C HIS A 69 -21.68 -12.50 14.69
N THR A 70 -20.38 -12.60 14.36
CA THR A 70 -19.78 -13.72 13.61
C THR A 70 -18.26 -13.73 13.74
N ALA A 71 -17.60 -14.89 13.67
CA ALA A 71 -16.14 -14.97 13.55
C ALA A 71 -15.64 -14.66 12.13
N ASP A 72 -16.50 -14.79 11.12
CA ASP A 72 -16.18 -14.52 9.71
C ASP A 72 -17.24 -13.56 9.15
N LEU A 73 -16.88 -12.27 9.09
CA LEU A 73 -17.77 -11.20 8.66
C LEU A 73 -18.11 -11.31 7.18
N GLU A 74 -17.10 -11.56 6.34
CA GLU A 74 -17.25 -11.58 4.89
C GLU A 74 -18.15 -12.74 4.43
N ARG A 75 -17.93 -13.94 4.98
CA ARG A 75 -18.82 -15.10 4.73
C ARG A 75 -20.24 -14.79 5.18
N ARG A 76 -20.42 -14.20 6.36
CA ARG A 76 -21.76 -13.94 6.91
C ARG A 76 -22.52 -12.89 6.11
N VAL A 77 -21.86 -11.81 5.71
CA VAL A 77 -22.45 -10.77 4.83
C VAL A 77 -22.87 -11.38 3.49
N ARG A 78 -22.05 -12.25 2.88
CA ARG A 78 -22.43 -12.99 1.68
C ARG A 78 -23.68 -13.85 1.90
N GLU A 79 -23.76 -14.60 3.00
CA GLU A 79 -24.94 -15.41 3.34
C GLU A 79 -26.23 -14.58 3.44
N HIS A 80 -26.13 -13.36 3.99
CA HIS A 80 -27.24 -12.41 4.05
C HIS A 80 -27.63 -11.92 2.64
N HIS A 81 -26.66 -11.55 1.79
CA HIS A 81 -26.93 -11.11 0.41
C HIS A 81 -27.58 -12.20 -0.46
N VAL A 82 -27.18 -13.47 -0.29
CA VAL A 82 -27.78 -14.58 -1.07
C VAL A 82 -29.08 -15.13 -0.46
N GLY A 83 -29.61 -14.48 0.59
CA GLY A 83 -30.87 -14.87 1.23
C GLY A 83 -30.83 -16.20 1.99
N ARG A 84 -29.63 -16.68 2.37
CA ARG A 84 -29.49 -17.91 3.19
C ARG A 84 -29.86 -17.70 4.65
N VAL A 85 -29.93 -16.44 5.10
CA VAL A 85 -30.36 -16.10 6.47
C VAL A 85 -31.82 -15.65 6.46
N LYS A 86 -32.68 -16.41 7.15
CA LYS A 86 -34.15 -16.21 7.15
C LYS A 86 -34.56 -14.77 7.51
N SER A 87 -33.88 -14.13 8.45
CA SER A 87 -34.21 -12.79 8.94
C SER A 87 -33.92 -11.66 7.95
N THR A 88 -33.16 -11.91 6.88
CA THR A 88 -32.89 -10.93 5.82
C THR A 88 -33.18 -11.51 4.43
N ALA A 89 -33.85 -12.66 4.36
CA ALA A 89 -34.15 -13.32 3.10
C ALA A 89 -35.15 -12.46 2.30
N GLY A 90 -34.86 -12.23 1.02
CA GLY A 90 -35.68 -11.38 0.16
C GLY A 90 -35.44 -9.88 0.32
N THR A 91 -34.50 -9.47 1.18
CA THR A 91 -34.04 -8.08 1.29
C THR A 91 -32.69 -7.92 0.58
N ASN A 92 -32.27 -6.68 0.30
CA ASN A 92 -30.91 -6.37 -0.16
C ASN A 92 -30.09 -5.71 0.98
N PRO A 93 -29.62 -6.49 1.98
CA PRO A 93 -28.93 -5.92 3.13
C PRO A 93 -27.63 -5.25 2.70
N SER A 94 -27.25 -4.16 3.38
CA SER A 94 -25.96 -3.49 3.19
C SER A 94 -25.23 -3.37 4.53
N LEU A 95 -23.94 -3.69 4.57
CA LEU A 95 -23.13 -3.52 5.78
C LEU A 95 -22.92 -2.03 6.05
N VAL A 96 -23.40 -1.54 7.19
CA VAL A 96 -23.29 -0.12 7.58
C VAL A 96 -22.37 0.12 8.76
N TRP A 97 -22.12 -0.90 9.58
CA TRP A 97 -21.24 -0.82 10.74
C TRP A 97 -20.72 -2.22 11.10
N ASP A 98 -19.46 -2.30 11.51
CA ASP A 98 -18.90 -3.48 12.16
C ASP A 98 -17.82 -3.10 13.17
N ARG A 99 -17.59 -3.98 14.14
CA ARG A 99 -16.54 -3.85 15.14
C ARG A 99 -16.00 -5.20 15.56
N LEU A 100 -14.68 -5.32 15.57
CA LEU A 100 -13.98 -6.49 16.08
C LEU A 100 -13.99 -6.51 17.61
N MET A 101 -14.34 -7.66 18.17
CA MET A 101 -14.35 -7.96 19.60
C MET A 101 -13.39 -9.08 19.92
N LEU A 102 -12.76 -8.99 21.09
CA LEU A 102 -11.73 -9.94 21.52
C LEU A 102 -12.28 -11.34 21.77
N THR A 103 -13.52 -11.45 22.25
CA THR A 103 -14.16 -12.74 22.53
C THR A 103 -15.57 -12.79 21.98
N ARG A 104 -16.08 -14.02 21.80
CA ARG A 104 -17.48 -14.25 21.47
C ARG A 104 -18.43 -13.72 22.55
N ALA A 105 -18.11 -13.94 23.83
CA ALA A 105 -18.92 -13.43 24.94
C ALA A 105 -19.05 -11.90 24.92
N HIS A 106 -17.99 -11.19 24.56
CA HIS A 106 -18.04 -9.74 24.33
C HIS A 106 -18.91 -9.36 23.14
N ALA A 107 -18.78 -10.08 22.04
CA ALA A 107 -19.60 -9.86 20.86
C ALA A 107 -21.10 -10.08 21.18
N ASP A 108 -21.43 -11.13 21.93
CA ASP A 108 -22.78 -11.44 22.41
C ASP A 108 -23.35 -10.31 23.28
N ALA A 109 -22.56 -9.80 24.24
CA ALA A 109 -22.98 -8.71 25.11
C ALA A 109 -23.23 -7.42 24.31
N CYS A 110 -22.33 -7.08 23.40
CA CYS A 110 -22.48 -5.89 22.54
C CYS A 110 -23.67 -6.02 21.59
N GLU A 111 -23.90 -7.19 20.99
CA GLU A 111 -25.08 -7.45 20.16
C GLU A 111 -26.38 -7.24 20.95
N ARG A 112 -26.47 -7.75 22.18
CA ARG A 112 -27.66 -7.54 23.04
C ARG A 112 -27.92 -6.06 23.30
N VAL A 113 -26.89 -5.30 23.66
CA VAL A 113 -27.01 -3.84 23.88
C VAL A 113 -27.49 -3.14 22.61
N LEU A 114 -26.90 -3.44 21.45
CA LEU A 114 -27.29 -2.86 20.17
C LEU A 114 -28.74 -3.21 19.79
N LYS A 115 -29.18 -4.44 20.05
CA LYS A 115 -30.58 -4.86 19.85
C LYS A 115 -31.55 -4.07 20.75
N THR A 116 -31.22 -3.93 22.03
CA THR A 116 -32.02 -3.12 22.96
C THR A 116 -32.11 -1.67 22.50
N LEU A 117 -30.99 -1.07 22.09
CA LEU A 117 -30.98 0.31 21.59
C LEU A 117 -31.79 0.44 20.30
N ARG A 118 -31.66 -0.50 19.36
CA ARG A 118 -32.48 -0.51 18.14
C ARG A 118 -33.98 -0.52 18.44
N ASP A 119 -34.38 -1.26 19.48
CA ASP A 119 -35.78 -1.48 19.81
C ASP A 119 -36.37 -0.34 20.67
N HIS A 120 -35.58 0.25 21.58
CA HIS A 120 -36.06 1.26 22.54
C HIS A 120 -35.59 2.70 22.28
N ASP A 121 -34.42 2.91 21.67
CA ASP A 121 -33.86 4.24 21.38
C ASP A 121 -33.18 4.30 20.01
N LYS A 122 -34.02 4.37 18.97
CA LYS A 122 -33.58 4.36 17.57
C LYS A 122 -32.60 5.49 17.25
N ASN A 123 -32.73 6.65 17.91
CA ASN A 123 -31.85 7.79 17.66
C ASN A 123 -30.42 7.48 18.11
N VAL A 124 -30.26 6.95 19.33
CA VAL A 124 -28.96 6.52 19.84
C VAL A 124 -28.38 5.38 19.01
N PHE A 125 -29.21 4.40 18.63
CA PHE A 125 -28.78 3.32 17.75
C PHE A 125 -28.25 3.82 16.40
N TYR A 126 -29.00 4.69 15.70
CA TYR A 126 -28.56 5.27 14.43
C TYR A 126 -27.30 6.11 14.57
N TYR A 127 -27.18 6.87 15.66
CA TYR A 127 -25.99 7.66 15.93
C TYR A 127 -24.75 6.77 16.10
N LEU A 128 -24.81 5.78 16.99
CA LEU A 128 -23.68 4.87 17.26
C LEU A 128 -23.24 4.09 16.02
N THR A 129 -24.20 3.69 15.18
CA THR A 129 -23.94 2.87 14.01
C THR A 129 -23.54 3.66 12.76
N ARG A 130 -23.94 4.93 12.61
CA ARG A 130 -23.53 5.76 11.45
C ARG A 130 -22.32 6.64 11.70
N VAL A 131 -22.18 7.14 12.92
CA VAL A 131 -21.16 8.15 13.27
C VAL A 131 -19.89 7.47 13.79
N GLY A 132 -20.01 6.24 14.28
CA GLY A 132 -18.89 5.46 14.82
C GLY A 132 -18.47 5.91 16.22
N PRO A 133 -17.86 5.02 17.02
CA PRO A 133 -17.47 5.31 18.41
C PRO A 133 -16.32 6.31 18.58
N GLN A 134 -15.73 6.80 17.48
CA GLN A 134 -14.64 7.80 17.54
C GLN A 134 -15.15 9.23 17.81
N GLU A 135 -16.47 9.46 17.77
CA GLU A 135 -17.06 10.80 17.96
C GLU A 135 -17.91 10.95 19.23
N TRP A 136 -17.96 9.92 20.09
CA TRP A 136 -18.76 9.97 21.31
C TRP A 136 -17.89 10.10 22.56
N THR A 137 -17.29 11.27 22.73
CA THR A 137 -16.91 11.77 24.06
C THR A 137 -18.04 12.66 24.54
N GLY A 138 -18.82 12.18 25.50
CA GLY A 138 -19.99 12.90 26.01
C GLY A 138 -19.69 14.36 26.37
N LEU A 139 -20.70 15.22 26.21
CA LEU A 139 -20.79 16.58 26.78
C LEU A 139 -19.93 17.71 26.17
N GLY A 140 -19.36 17.56 24.98
CA GLY A 140 -18.81 18.73 24.26
C GLY A 140 -19.92 19.65 23.74
N ASN A 141 -19.80 20.96 23.98
CA ASN A 141 -20.75 21.96 23.46
C ASN A 141 -20.72 21.95 21.91
N VAL A 142 -21.80 22.37 21.25
CA VAL A 142 -21.88 22.34 19.76
C VAL A 142 -20.76 23.14 19.10
N ALA A 143 -20.29 24.23 19.72
CA ALA A 143 -19.22 25.06 19.20
C ALA A 143 -17.84 24.37 19.27
N GLU A 144 -17.57 23.59 20.30
CA GLU A 144 -16.34 22.81 20.46
C GLU A 144 -16.25 21.69 19.41
N ARG A 145 -17.39 21.07 19.07
CA ARG A 145 -17.46 20.10 17.97
C ARG A 145 -17.20 20.73 16.61
N GLU A 146 -17.78 21.90 16.38
CA GLU A 146 -17.56 22.64 15.13
C GLU A 146 -16.11 23.09 15.02
N GLN A 147 -15.48 23.49 16.13
CA GLN A 147 -14.06 23.82 16.16
C GLN A 147 -13.19 22.59 15.83
N LEU A 148 -13.45 21.43 16.44
CA LEU A 148 -12.73 20.19 16.13
C LEU A 148 -12.92 19.76 14.66
N ARG A 149 -14.11 19.95 14.10
CA ARG A 149 -14.40 19.70 12.68
C ARG A 149 -13.53 20.59 11.79
N LEU A 150 -13.48 21.89 12.06
CA LEU A 150 -12.67 22.85 11.33
C LEU A 150 -11.16 22.55 11.45
N GLU A 151 -10.68 22.21 12.65
CA GLU A 151 -9.27 21.82 12.87
C GLU A 151 -8.91 20.57 12.07
N ARG A 152 -9.82 19.60 11.98
CA ARG A 152 -9.62 18.38 11.18
C ARG A 152 -9.63 18.69 9.69
N GLU A 153 -10.56 19.52 9.23
CA GLU A 153 -10.62 19.96 7.83
C GLU A 153 -9.35 20.72 7.44
N GLN A 154 -8.85 21.60 8.32
CA GLN A 154 -7.60 22.32 8.13
C GLN A 154 -6.40 21.39 8.07
N ARG A 155 -6.29 20.44 9.02
CA ARG A 155 -5.21 19.43 9.02
C ARG A 155 -5.25 18.56 7.76
N ASN A 156 -6.45 18.18 7.30
CA ASN A 156 -6.62 17.42 6.07
C ASN A 156 -6.20 18.24 4.83
N ALA A 157 -6.52 19.53 4.80
CA ALA A 157 -6.09 20.43 3.74
C ALA A 157 -4.56 20.59 3.71
N GLU A 158 -3.92 20.74 4.87
CA GLU A 158 -2.46 20.81 5.00
C GLU A 158 -1.78 19.51 4.53
N LEU A 159 -2.33 18.35 4.90
CA LEU A 159 -1.85 17.05 4.44
C LEU A 159 -1.97 16.88 2.92
N LEU A 160 -3.07 17.33 2.33
CA LEU A 160 -3.27 17.31 0.88
C LEU A 160 -2.27 18.22 0.15
N GLU A 161 -2.02 19.42 0.70
CA GLU A 161 -1.00 20.32 0.14
C GLU A 161 0.40 19.69 0.22
N GLN A 162 0.74 19.07 1.36
CA GLN A 162 2.00 18.34 1.52
C GLN A 162 2.14 17.22 0.50
N LEU A 163 1.11 16.38 0.33
CA LEU A 163 1.11 15.29 -0.65
C LEU A 163 1.33 15.81 -2.08
N ASN A 164 0.66 16.91 -2.44
CA ASN A 164 0.82 17.54 -3.75
C ASN A 164 2.25 18.08 -3.96
N ARG A 165 2.85 18.67 -2.92
CA ARG A 165 4.26 19.11 -2.97
C ARG A 165 5.22 17.94 -3.16
N GLU A 166 5.02 16.85 -2.42
CA GLU A 166 5.84 15.64 -2.54
C GLU A 166 5.71 14.98 -3.93
N GLN A 167 4.48 14.91 -4.47
CA GLN A 167 4.23 14.43 -5.82
C GLN A 167 4.93 15.30 -6.88
N GLY A 168 4.87 16.62 -6.73
CA GLY A 168 5.57 17.56 -7.61
C GLY A 168 7.09 17.38 -7.57
N GLN A 169 7.66 17.26 -6.37
CA GLN A 169 9.10 17.00 -6.19
C GLN A 169 9.52 15.67 -6.82
N ARG A 170 8.73 14.61 -6.62
CA ARG A 170 9.00 13.29 -7.19
C ARG A 170 8.93 13.30 -8.71
N ALA A 171 7.97 14.02 -9.30
CA ALA A 171 7.86 14.17 -10.73
C ALA A 171 9.08 14.91 -11.33
N GLU A 172 9.53 15.97 -10.66
CA GLU A 172 10.72 16.72 -11.08
C GLU A 172 12.01 15.89 -10.96
N GLN A 173 12.16 15.12 -9.89
CA GLN A 173 13.30 14.21 -9.73
C GLN A 173 13.36 13.17 -10.87
N LEU A 174 12.22 12.56 -11.20
CA LEU A 174 12.13 11.61 -12.31
C LEU A 174 12.45 12.27 -13.66
N ARG A 175 12.09 13.54 -13.86
CA ARG A 175 12.45 14.31 -15.06
C ARG A 175 13.96 14.46 -15.16
N LEU A 176 14.62 14.89 -14.08
CA LEU A 176 16.08 15.05 -14.04
C LEU A 176 16.81 13.72 -14.26
N GLU A 177 16.36 12.63 -13.65
CA GLU A 177 16.94 11.29 -13.86
C GLU A 177 16.84 10.82 -15.31
N ARG A 178 15.71 11.11 -15.99
CA ARG A 178 15.54 10.82 -17.43
C ARG A 178 16.48 11.65 -18.28
N GLU A 179 16.62 12.95 -18.00
CA GLU A 179 17.55 13.83 -18.73
C GLU A 179 19.00 13.37 -18.55
N GLN A 180 19.41 13.01 -17.33
CA GLN A 180 20.75 12.48 -17.07
C GLN A 180 20.98 11.15 -17.80
N SER A 181 20.00 10.25 -17.75
CA SER A 181 20.04 8.97 -18.48
C SER A 181 20.16 9.16 -19.99
N GLN A 182 19.46 10.15 -20.54
CA GLN A 182 19.54 10.50 -21.96
C GLN A 182 20.93 11.04 -22.31
N ARG A 183 21.46 11.99 -21.54
CA ARG A 183 22.82 12.52 -21.74
C ARG A 183 23.88 11.42 -21.68
N ALA A 184 23.74 10.46 -20.76
CA ALA A 184 24.64 9.32 -20.67
C ALA A 184 24.55 8.41 -21.90
N ARG A 185 23.34 8.18 -22.45
CA ARG A 185 23.15 7.42 -23.70
C ARG A 185 23.76 8.13 -24.90
N GLU A 186 23.55 9.44 -25.00
CA GLU A 186 24.13 10.27 -26.06
C GLU A 186 25.66 10.29 -25.98
N GLY A 187 26.23 10.39 -24.76
CA GLY A 187 27.67 10.28 -24.53
C GLY A 187 28.25 8.95 -25.02
N ARG A 188 27.65 7.83 -24.61
CA ARG A 188 28.07 6.49 -25.09
C ARG A 188 27.93 6.33 -26.61
N SER A 189 26.88 6.89 -27.19
CA SER A 189 26.67 6.86 -28.64
C SER A 189 27.76 7.62 -29.40
N ARG A 190 28.16 8.79 -28.89
CA ARG A 190 29.26 9.59 -29.46
C ARG A 190 30.60 8.86 -29.37
N GLU A 191 30.91 8.31 -28.20
CA GLU A 191 32.14 7.53 -27.98
C GLU A 191 32.20 6.32 -28.92
N LEU A 192 31.11 5.57 -29.07
CA LEU A 192 31.05 4.44 -30.00
C LEU A 192 31.20 4.90 -31.46
N ALA A 193 30.65 6.05 -31.82
CA ALA A 193 30.81 6.61 -33.17
C ALA A 193 32.25 7.05 -33.45
N GLU A 194 32.95 7.61 -32.45
CA GLU A 194 34.36 7.96 -32.52
C GLU A 194 35.23 6.71 -32.66
N GLN A 195 35.05 5.70 -31.81
CA GLN A 195 35.74 4.40 -31.93
C GLN A 195 35.55 3.74 -33.30
N ARG A 196 34.35 3.87 -33.90
CA ARG A 196 34.10 3.38 -35.26
C ARG A 196 34.87 4.16 -36.32
N ARG A 197 34.98 5.49 -36.19
CA ARG A 197 35.78 6.32 -37.10
C ARG A 197 37.24 5.94 -37.02
N ASP A 198 37.79 5.84 -35.81
CA ASP A 198 39.19 5.45 -35.58
C ASP A 198 39.49 4.07 -36.18
N ARG A 199 38.57 3.10 -35.99
CA ARG A 199 38.72 1.77 -36.56
C ARG A 199 38.70 1.79 -38.09
N VAL A 200 37.83 2.58 -38.71
CA VAL A 200 37.81 2.74 -40.17
C VAL A 200 39.11 3.36 -40.67
N GLU A 201 39.63 4.37 -39.99
CA GLU A 201 40.90 5.01 -40.33
C GLU A 201 42.09 4.06 -40.19
N GLN A 202 42.14 3.26 -39.12
CA GLN A 202 43.16 2.22 -38.95
C GLN A 202 43.13 1.18 -40.07
N LEU A 203 41.93 0.72 -40.47
CA LEU A 203 41.77 -0.23 -41.57
C LEU A 203 42.24 0.37 -42.90
N ARG A 204 41.90 1.64 -43.16
CA ARG A 204 42.38 2.36 -44.34
C ARG A 204 43.90 2.47 -44.38
N ASN A 205 44.52 2.90 -43.28
CA ASN A 205 45.98 3.02 -43.18
C ASN A 205 46.68 1.66 -43.38
N ARG A 206 46.09 0.57 -42.86
CA ARG A 206 46.59 -0.79 -43.10
C ARG A 206 46.50 -1.18 -44.57
N GLN A 207 45.39 -0.88 -45.23
CA GLN A 207 45.22 -1.18 -46.65
C GLN A 207 46.21 -0.38 -47.51
N GLU A 208 46.43 0.89 -47.22
CA GLU A 208 47.45 1.71 -47.90
C GLU A 208 48.88 1.14 -47.70
N GLN A 209 49.19 0.58 -46.53
CA GLN A 209 50.47 -0.12 -46.28
C GLN A 209 50.59 -1.43 -47.07
N GLU A 210 49.54 -2.24 -47.11
CA GLU A 210 49.47 -3.48 -47.88
C GLU A 210 49.63 -3.21 -49.38
N ASP A 211 48.96 -2.19 -49.92
CA ASP A 211 49.08 -1.75 -51.31
C ASP A 211 50.51 -1.25 -51.63
N ALA A 212 51.10 -0.44 -50.74
CA ALA A 212 52.48 0.02 -50.89
C ALA A 212 53.48 -1.14 -50.85
N SER A 213 53.27 -2.14 -49.99
CA SER A 213 54.11 -3.35 -49.94
C SER A 213 53.97 -4.20 -51.21
N SER A 214 52.75 -4.35 -51.73
CA SER A 214 52.46 -5.10 -52.95
C SER A 214 53.13 -4.45 -54.17
N GLY A 215 53.09 -3.11 -54.24
CA GLY A 215 53.84 -2.35 -55.25
C GLY A 215 55.35 -2.59 -55.21
N LYS A 216 55.95 -2.65 -54.00
CA LYS A 216 57.37 -2.99 -53.83
C LYS A 216 57.67 -4.42 -54.29
N HIS A 217 56.81 -5.39 -53.97
CA HIS A 217 56.96 -6.76 -54.45
C HIS A 217 56.90 -6.84 -55.97
N LEU A 218 55.97 -6.15 -56.63
CA LEU A 218 55.90 -6.10 -58.10
C LEU A 218 57.17 -5.53 -58.73
N LEU A 219 57.76 -4.47 -58.16
CA LEU A 219 59.03 -3.91 -58.63
C LEU A 219 60.20 -4.89 -58.45
N LEU A 220 60.24 -5.63 -57.34
CA LEU A 220 61.23 -6.68 -57.11
C LEU A 220 61.09 -7.81 -58.13
N TRP A 221 59.86 -8.29 -58.37
CA TRP A 221 59.57 -9.32 -59.38
C TRP A 221 59.93 -8.86 -60.79
N ALA A 222 59.61 -7.62 -61.16
CA ALA A 222 59.98 -7.05 -62.46
C ALA A 222 61.50 -6.95 -62.62
N SER A 223 62.22 -6.53 -61.57
CA SER A 223 63.69 -6.47 -61.57
C SER A 223 64.30 -7.86 -61.74
N LEU A 224 63.77 -8.86 -61.03
CA LEU A 224 64.22 -10.25 -61.13
C LEU A 224 63.94 -10.84 -62.53
N LEU A 225 62.77 -10.56 -63.10
CA LEU A 225 62.43 -10.95 -64.48
C LEU A 225 63.41 -10.34 -65.50
N MET A 226 63.74 -9.06 -65.36
CA MET A 226 64.73 -8.39 -66.23
C MET A 226 66.11 -9.04 -66.14
N VAL A 227 66.56 -9.41 -64.94
CA VAL A 227 67.84 -10.12 -64.76
C VAL A 227 67.81 -11.49 -65.46
N VAL A 228 66.72 -12.25 -65.33
CA VAL A 228 66.55 -13.54 -66.00
C VAL A 228 66.55 -13.38 -67.53
N LEU A 229 65.87 -12.37 -68.07
CA LEU A 229 65.86 -12.07 -69.51
C LEU A 229 67.27 -11.72 -70.03
N VAL A 230 68.04 -10.92 -69.28
CA VAL A 230 69.43 -10.59 -69.65
C VAL A 230 70.33 -11.83 -69.64
N LEU A 231 70.23 -12.68 -68.60
CA LEU A 231 71.02 -13.91 -68.50
C LEU A 231 70.68 -14.93 -69.59
N THR A 232 69.40 -15.09 -69.92
CA THR A 232 68.98 -16.01 -71.00
C THR A 232 69.44 -15.50 -72.38
N PHE A 233 69.40 -14.19 -72.61
CA PHE A 233 69.89 -13.57 -73.84
C PHE A 233 71.42 -13.71 -74.01
N THR A 234 72.21 -13.49 -72.95
CA THR A 234 73.66 -13.66 -73.00
C THR A 234 74.08 -15.11 -73.20
N LEU A 235 73.40 -16.07 -72.56
CA LEU A 235 73.64 -17.49 -72.78
C LEU A 235 73.32 -17.92 -74.22
N ALA A 236 72.25 -17.38 -74.82
CA ALA A 236 71.91 -17.66 -76.21
C ALA A 236 72.97 -17.14 -77.20
N PHE A 237 73.59 -15.99 -76.93
CA PHE A 237 74.64 -15.40 -77.78
C PHE A 237 76.01 -16.09 -77.63
N CYS A 238 76.38 -16.55 -76.43
CA CYS A 238 77.65 -17.26 -76.22
C CYS A 238 77.66 -18.70 -76.74
N GLY A 239 76.50 -19.31 -77.00
CA GLY A 239 76.40 -20.69 -77.49
C GLY A 239 76.58 -20.87 -79.01
N THR A 240 76.76 -19.78 -79.76
CA THR A 240 76.79 -19.79 -81.24
C THR A 240 78.15 -19.49 -81.87
N THR A 241 79.24 -19.57 -81.11
CA THR A 241 80.62 -19.38 -81.62
C THR A 241 81.44 -20.65 -81.57
#